data_AF-A0AA96YDZ9-F1
#
_entry.id   AF-A0AA96YDZ9-F1
#
_cell.length_a   1.000
_cell.length_b   1.000
_cell.length_c   1.000
_cell.angle_alpha   90.00
_cell.angle_beta   90.00
_cell.angle_gamma   90.00
#
_symmetry.space_group_name_H-M   'P 1'
#
loop_
_entity.id
_entity.type
_entity.pdbx_description
1 polymer ?
#
loop_
_entity_poly.entity_id
_entity_poly.type
_entity_poly.pdbx_seq_one_letter_code
_entity_poly.pdbx_strand_id
1 'polypeptide(L)' 'MNELRCACADCSCTVDANALRLEGKVYCCEACANGHRNGEPCRMPDCHCGEKTKESAVDNALDETFPASDPISP' A
#
# COMPACT_ATOMS: atom_id res chain seq x y z
N MET A 1 25.89 1.20 -11.12
CA MET A 1 25.43 2.37 -10.35
C MET A 1 24.60 1.85 -9.18
N ASN A 2 24.78 2.36 -7.96
CA ASN A 2 23.98 1.93 -6.80
C ASN A 2 22.66 2.69 -6.83
N GLU A 3 21.59 2.02 -7.26
CA GLU A 3 20.22 2.53 -7.20
C GLU A 3 19.76 2.39 -5.75
N LEU A 4 19.77 3.49 -4.99
CA LEU A 4 19.18 3.46 -3.65
C LEU A 4 17.66 3.43 -3.79
N ARG A 5 16.97 2.59 -3.03
CA ARG A 5 15.51 2.51 -3.01
C ARG A 5 14.94 3.04 -1.70
N CYS A 6 13.74 3.60 -1.77
CA CYS A 6 12.98 4.02 -0.60
C CYS A 6 12.78 2.82 0.35
N ALA A 7 12.89 3.06 1.66
CA ALA A 7 12.72 2.04 2.69
C ALA A 7 11.24 1.76 3.04
N CYS A 8 10.29 2.45 2.41
CA CYS A 8 8.86 2.21 2.61
C CYS A 8 8.43 0.93 1.87
N ALA A 9 7.69 0.04 2.55
CA ALA A 9 7.32 -1.27 2.03
C ALA A 9 6.43 -1.20 0.77
N ASP A 10 5.52 -0.23 0.73
CA ASP A 10 4.63 0.03 -0.40
C ASP A 10 5.23 0.98 -1.46
N CYS A 11 6.51 1.34 -1.33
CA CYS A 11 7.15 2.34 -2.17
C CYS A 11 8.32 1.75 -2.95
N SER A 12 8.19 1.69 -4.27
CA SER A 12 9.23 1.20 -5.21
C SER A 12 10.10 2.31 -5.79
N CYS A 13 10.00 3.51 -5.24
CA CYS A 13 10.69 4.72 -5.67
C CYS A 13 12.22 4.62 -5.56
N THR A 14 12.92 4.90 -6.66
CA THR A 14 14.38 5.08 -6.67
C THR A 14 14.72 6.44 -6.07
N VAL A 15 15.71 6.47 -5.18
CA VAL A 15 16.13 7.67 -4.46
C VAL A 15 17.62 7.94 -4.70
N ASP A 16 17.93 9.20 -4.96
CA ASP A 16 19.29 9.66 -5.28
C ASP A 16 19.99 10.23 -4.04
N ALA A 17 21.09 10.96 -4.24
CA ALA A 17 21.81 11.65 -3.18
C ALA A 17 20.94 12.63 -2.35
N ASN A 18 19.78 13.05 -2.88
CA ASN A 18 18.81 13.89 -2.19
C ASN A 18 17.80 13.10 -1.32
N ALA A 19 18.01 11.79 -1.13
CA ALA A 19 17.16 10.96 -0.27
C ALA A 19 17.22 11.41 1.20
N LEU A 20 16.05 11.42 1.84
CA LEU A 20 15.93 11.74 3.26
C LEU A 20 16.43 10.55 4.09
N ARG A 21 17.40 10.76 4.98
CA ARG A 21 17.96 9.72 5.85
C ARG A 21 17.38 9.87 7.25
N LEU A 22 16.59 8.89 7.71
CA LEU A 22 16.00 8.88 9.05
C LEU A 22 16.25 7.51 9.68
N GLU A 23 16.83 7.48 10.89
CA GLU A 23 17.14 6.26 11.64
C GLU A 23 17.89 5.17 10.84
N GLY A 24 18.82 5.58 9.97
CA GLY A 24 19.60 4.67 9.13
C GLY A 24 18.86 4.14 7.89
N LYS A 25 17.62 4.58 7.65
CA LYS A 25 16.82 4.26 6.46
C LYS A 25 16.77 5.46 5.52
N VAL A 26 16.59 5.19 4.23
CA VAL A 26 16.52 6.20 3.17
C VAL A 26 15.10 6.28 2.62
N TYR A 27 14.59 7.50 2.46
CA TYR A 27 13.22 7.78 2.04
C TYR A 27 13.21 8.78 0.90
N CYS A 28 12.21 8.67 0.01
CA CYS A 28 12.07 9.58 -1.12
C CYS A 28 11.50 10.96 -0.71
N CYS A 29 10.80 11.04 0.43
CA CYS A 29 10.20 12.25 0.99
C CYS A 29 9.88 12.08 2.48
N GLU A 30 9.49 13.18 3.14
CA GLU A 30 9.11 13.19 4.57
C GLU A 30 7.87 12.35 4.85
N ALA A 31 6.90 12.27 3.93
CA ALA A 31 5.71 11.43 4.09
C ALA A 31 6.07 9.95 4.29
N CYS A 32 6.98 9.40 3.49
CA CYS A 32 7.45 8.02 3.66
C CYS A 32 8.24 7.83 4.96
N ALA A 33 9.03 8.83 5.37
CA ALA A 33 9.80 8.78 6.62
C ALA A 33 8.89 8.79 7.87
N ASN A 34 7.76 9.51 7.80
CA ASN A 34 6.73 9.55 8.84
C ASN A 34 5.70 8.41 8.71
N GLY A 35 5.84 7.53 7.71
CA GLY A 35 4.94 6.40 7.49
C GLY A 35 3.52 6.79 7.06
N HIS A 36 3.38 7.86 6.25
CA HIS A 36 2.10 8.31 5.72
C HIS A 36 1.03 8.56 6.81
N ARG A 37 1.43 9.08 7.98
CA ARG A 37 0.52 9.43 9.10
C ARG A 37 -0.70 10.25 8.66
N ASN A 38 -0.50 11.14 7.69
CA ASN A 38 -1.53 12.06 7.20
C ASN A 38 -2.33 11.50 6.01
N GLY A 39 -2.00 10.29 5.53
CA GLY A 39 -2.58 9.71 4.31
C GLY A 39 -2.10 10.38 3.02
N GLU A 40 -1.00 11.13 3.07
CA GLU A 40 -0.46 11.82 1.90
C GLU A 40 0.44 10.88 1.09
N PRO A 41 0.34 10.88 -0.25
CA PRO A 41 1.22 10.10 -1.11
C PRO A 41 2.66 10.62 -1.04
N CYS A 42 3.61 9.86 -1.61
CA CYS A 42 4.99 10.32 -1.69
C CYS A 42 5.16 11.41 -2.77
N ARG A 43 6.41 11.89 -2.95
CA ARG A 43 6.71 12.92 -3.98
C ARG A 43 6.35 12.48 -5.42
N MET A 44 6.24 11.17 -5.65
CA MET A 44 5.95 10.61 -6.96
C MET A 44 4.45 10.42 -7.14
N PRO A 45 3.83 11.10 -8.13
CA PRO A 45 2.40 10.97 -8.37
C PRO A 45 2.00 9.59 -8.90
N ASP A 46 2.95 8.83 -9.45
CA ASP A 46 2.74 7.47 -9.95
C ASP A 46 2.84 6.42 -8.83
N CYS A 47 3.33 6.80 -7.65
CA CYS A 47 3.50 5.90 -6.52
C CYS A 47 2.41 6.13 -5.48
N HIS A 48 1.52 5.14 -5.38
CA HIS A 48 0.36 5.15 -4.48
C HIS A 48 0.69 4.66 -3.06
N CYS A 49 1.94 4.77 -2.61
CA CYS A 49 2.31 4.38 -1.25
C CYS A 49 1.61 5.29 -0.23
N GLY A 50 0.98 4.69 0.79
CA GLY A 50 0.25 5.43 1.83
C GLY A 50 -1.13 5.92 1.41
N GLU A 51 -1.46 5.85 0.12
CA GLU A 51 -2.85 5.93 -0.32
C GLU A 51 -3.52 4.64 0.12
N LYS A 52 -4.41 4.75 1.11
CA LYS A 52 -5.31 3.65 1.45
C LYS A 52 -6.20 3.44 0.22
N THR A 53 -5.73 2.62 -0.72
CA THR A 53 -6.60 1.98 -1.69
C THR A 53 -7.70 1.36 -0.85
N LYS A 54 -8.88 1.95 -0.93
CA LYS A 54 -10.06 1.38 -0.31
C LYS A 54 -10.25 0.05 -1.01
N GLU A 55 -9.70 -1.01 -0.44
CA GLU A 55 -10.02 -2.40 -0.76
C GLU A 55 -11.45 -2.66 -0.29
N SER A 56 -12.42 -1.90 -0.80
CA SER A 56 -13.86 -2.10 -0.57
C SER A 56 -14.44 -3.09 -1.58
N ALA A 57 -13.59 -3.83 -2.30
CA ALA A 57 -13.98 -4.76 -3.35
C ALA A 57 -13.55 -6.22 -3.09
N VAL A 58 -13.01 -6.52 -1.90
CA VAL A 58 -12.68 -7.91 -1.50
C VAL A 58 -13.70 -8.53 -0.54
N ASP A 59 -14.72 -7.79 -0.09
CA ASP A 59 -15.83 -8.33 0.72
C ASP A 59 -16.91 -9.08 -0.11
N ASN A 60 -16.82 -9.11 -1.44
CA ASN A 60 -17.88 -9.65 -2.31
C ASN A 60 -17.53 -11.02 -2.95
N ALA A 61 -16.58 -11.77 -2.39
CA ALA A 61 -16.24 -13.11 -2.88
C ALA A 61 -16.60 -14.24 -1.89
N LEU A 62 -17.33 -13.93 -0.81
CA LEU A 62 -17.62 -14.86 0.28
C LEU A 62 -19.13 -15.17 0.43
N ASP A 63 -20.00 -14.58 -0.40
CA ASP A 63 -21.47 -14.70 -0.27
C ASP A 63 -22.13 -15.54 -1.38
N GLU A 64 -21.39 -16.33 -2.17
CA GLU A 64 -22.01 -17.06 -3.30
C GLU A 64 -21.50 -18.52 -3.41
N THR A 65 -21.59 -19.27 -2.31
CA THR A 65 -21.69 -20.75 -2.32
C THR A 65 -22.24 -21.16 -0.95
N PHE A 66 -23.48 -21.62 -0.72
CA PHE A 66 -24.32 -22.53 -1.49
C PHE A 66 -25.80 -22.20 -1.24
N PRO A 67 -26.66 -22.12 -2.27
CA PRO A 67 -28.09 -22.20 -2.09
C PRO A 67 -28.42 -23.63 -1.62
N ALA A 68 -28.74 -23.80 -0.34
CA ALA A 68 -29.35 -25.04 0.15
C ALA A 68 -30.81 -25.11 -0.34
N SER A 69 -31.00 -25.31 -1.64
CA SER A 69 -32.25 -25.81 -2.19
C SER A 69 -32.27 -27.32 -2.04
N ASP A 70 -32.95 -27.85 -1.01
CA ASP A 70 -34.13 -28.69 -1.21
C ASP A 70 -34.84 -29.04 0.13
N PRO A 71 -36.18 -28.97 0.21
CA PRO A 71 -36.98 -29.41 1.36
C PRO A 71 -37.24 -30.92 1.31
N ILE A 72 -36.79 -31.68 2.32
CA ILE A 72 -37.23 -33.07 2.48
C ILE A 72 -38.49 -33.12 3.34
N SER A 73 -39.64 -33.33 2.70
CA SER A 73 -40.87 -33.83 3.35
C SER A 73 -40.75 -35.33 3.63
N PRO A 74 -41.08 -35.76 4.85
CA PRO A 74 -41.83 -37.00 5.07
C PRO A 74 -43.20 -36.76 5.72
#